data_AF-A0A7S0C6B9-F1
#
_entry.id   AF-A0A7S0C6B9-F1
#
_cell.length_a   1.000
_cell.length_b   1.000
_cell.length_c   1.000
_cell.angle_alpha   90.00
_cell.angle_beta   90.00
_cell.angle_gamma   90.00
#
_symmetry.space_group_name_H-M   'P 1'
#
loop_
_entity.id
_entity.type
_entity.pdbx_description
1 polymer ?
#
loop_
_entity_poly.entity_id
_entity_poly.type
_entity_poly.pdbx_seq_one_letter_code
_entity_poly.pdbx_strand_id
1 'polypeptide(L)'
;SAKRWAMYTIDMEAGRIVIEKEEDGDGSQETYENFLAQLPPTEGRYCVYDFEFKMESGATKNKIFLIVWCPDDAPIKQKMLYASSKDALVKKLNIGGNPVQGTDFDEVEYGEILKRAQK
;
A
#
# COMPACT_ATOMS: atom_id res chain seq x y z
N SER A 1 -18.46 -2.66 8.95
CA SER A 1 -17.58 -1.48 8.87
C SER A 1 -16.67 -1.64 7.66
N ALA A 2 -16.43 -0.59 6.88
CA ALA A 2 -15.56 -0.66 5.71
C ALA A 2 -14.10 -0.45 6.15
N LYS A 3 -13.18 -1.31 5.69
CA LYS A 3 -11.76 -1.21 6.02
C LYS A 3 -11.14 -0.02 5.28
N ARG A 4 -10.32 0.78 5.96
CA ARG A 4 -9.56 1.87 5.34
C ARG A 4 -8.34 1.32 4.61
N TRP A 5 -7.70 0.32 5.20
CA TRP A 5 -6.56 -0.33 4.58
C TRP A 5 -6.42 -1.79 5.02
N ALA A 6 -5.76 -2.56 4.17
CA ALA A 6 -5.35 -3.94 4.44
C ALA A 6 -3.90 -4.12 4.00
N MET A 7 -3.11 -4.76 4.86
CA MET A 7 -1.71 -5.09 4.67
C MET A 7 -1.55 -6.60 4.56
N TYR A 8 -0.79 -7.01 3.56
CA TYR A 8 -0.53 -8.41 3.24
C TYR A 8 0.97 -8.68 3.27
N THR A 9 1.31 -9.88 3.72
CA THR A 9 2.67 -10.41 3.73
C THR A 9 2.73 -11.73 2.98
N ILE A 10 3.93 -12.12 2.56
CA ILE A 10 4.16 -13.44 1.95
C ILE A 10 4.62 -14.38 3.05
N ASP A 11 3.76 -15.36 3.37
CA ASP A 11 4.14 -16.51 4.19
C ASP A 11 5.11 -17.37 3.37
N MET A 12 6.40 -17.26 3.69
CA MET A 12 7.47 -17.92 2.95
C MET A 12 7.48 -19.45 3.13
N GLU A 13 6.92 -19.95 4.23
CA GLU A 13 6.84 -21.39 4.50
C GLU A 13 5.69 -22.01 3.71
N ALA A 14 4.51 -21.38 3.75
CA ALA A 14 3.33 -21.86 3.03
C ALA A 14 3.28 -21.41 1.55
N GLY A 15 4.16 -20.52 1.12
CA GLY A 15 4.24 -20.04 -0.26
C GLY A 15 3.00 -19.27 -0.72
N ARG A 16 2.37 -18.50 0.19
CA ARG A 16 1.09 -17.82 -0.07
C ARG A 16 1.08 -16.41 0.50
N ILE A 17 0.28 -15.55 -0.12
CA ILE A 17 0.01 -14.20 0.40
C ILE A 17 -1.09 -14.31 1.46
N VAL A 18 -0.86 -13.73 2.64
CA VAL A 18 -1.80 -13.72 3.76
C VAL A 18 -2.04 -12.28 4.23
N ILE A 19 -3.21 -12.03 4.82
CA ILE A 19 -3.47 -10.76 5.51
C ILE A 19 -2.63 -10.74 6.78
N GLU A 20 -1.85 -9.69 6.95
CA GLU A 20 -1.11 -9.43 8.18
C GLU A 20 -1.93 -8.53 9.11
N LYS A 21 -2.50 -7.45 8.56
CA LYS A 21 -3.23 -6.45 9.33
C LYS A 21 -4.29 -5.76 8.48
N GLU A 22 -5.39 -5.36 9.10
CA GLU A 22 -6.43 -4.55 8.47
C GLU A 22 -7.07 -3.64 9.51
N GLU A 23 -7.31 -2.39 9.15
CA GLU A 23 -7.91 -1.43 10.08
C GLU A 23 -8.99 -0.59 9.40
N ASP A 24 -9.95 -0.21 10.24
CA ASP A 24 -10.94 0.82 9.93
C ASP A 24 -10.27 2.19 10.13
N GLY A 25 -10.82 3.24 9.53
CA GLY A 25 -10.27 4.59 9.70
C GLY A 25 -11.00 5.63 8.86
N ASP A 26 -10.83 6.88 9.23
CA ASP A 26 -11.35 8.01 8.47
C ASP A 26 -10.45 8.36 7.27
N GLY A 27 -10.82 9.40 6.53
CA GLY A 27 -10.05 9.90 5.38
C GLY A 27 -8.94 10.89 5.75
N SER A 28 -8.59 11.01 7.03
CA SER A 28 -7.61 12.00 7.47
C SER A 28 -6.17 11.62 7.11
N GLN A 29 -5.32 12.64 7.04
CA GLN A 29 -3.87 12.46 6.90
C GLN A 29 -3.28 11.69 8.08
N GLU A 30 -3.76 11.92 9.31
CA GLU A 30 -3.32 11.20 10.51
C GLU A 30 -3.55 9.68 10.37
N THR A 31 -4.72 9.27 9.87
CA THR A 31 -5.01 7.85 9.59
C THR A 31 -4.02 7.26 8.58
N TYR A 32 -3.61 8.03 7.57
CA TYR A 32 -2.61 7.59 6.59
C TYR A 32 -1.20 7.48 7.20
N GLU A 33 -0.78 8.47 8.00
CA GLU A 33 0.51 8.47 8.69
C GLU A 33 0.61 7.32 9.70
N ASN A 34 -0.48 7.03 10.42
CA ASN A 34 -0.58 5.87 11.30
C ASN A 34 -0.44 4.55 10.53
N PHE A 35 -0.97 4.45 9.30
CA PHE A 35 -0.74 3.32 8.41
C PHE A 35 0.73 3.20 7.99
N LEU A 36 1.37 4.31 7.59
CA LEU A 36 2.79 4.31 7.21
C LEU A 36 3.69 3.86 8.35
N ALA A 37 3.38 4.26 9.58
CA ALA A 37 4.10 3.84 10.77
C ALA A 37 4.04 2.32 11.03
N GLN A 38 3.12 1.58 10.38
CA GLN A 38 3.07 0.12 10.44
C GLN A 38 3.98 -0.57 9.43
N LEU A 39 4.52 0.16 8.44
CA LEU A 39 5.38 -0.44 7.43
C LEU A 39 6.74 -0.80 8.05
N PRO A 40 7.20 -2.06 7.88
CA PRO A 40 8.47 -2.49 8.44
C PRO A 40 9.64 -1.91 7.64
N PRO A 41 10.72 -1.45 8.29
CA PRO A 41 11.85 -0.82 7.61
C PRO A 41 12.73 -1.80 6.82
N THR A 42 12.63 -3.11 7.07
CA THR A 42 13.52 -4.14 6.51
C THR A 42 12.77 -5.29 5.86
N GLU A 43 11.47 -5.15 5.60
CA GLU A 43 10.65 -6.22 5.04
C GLU A 43 9.62 -5.67 4.04
N GLY A 44 9.25 -6.48 3.05
CA GLY A 44 8.23 -6.12 2.07
C GLY A 44 6.81 -6.29 2.58
N ARG A 45 5.86 -5.50 2.07
CA ARG A 45 4.41 -5.62 2.28
C ARG A 45 3.67 -5.26 0.99
N TYR A 46 2.49 -5.85 0.79
CA TYR A 46 1.52 -5.30 -0.16
C TYR A 46 0.42 -4.63 0.65
N CYS A 47 0.04 -3.42 0.29
CA CYS A 47 -0.96 -2.67 1.02
C CYS A 47 -2.04 -2.18 0.05
N VAL A 48 -3.30 -2.42 0.39
CA VAL A 48 -4.44 -1.80 -0.28
C VAL A 48 -4.93 -0.70 0.63
N TYR A 49 -5.00 0.53 0.13
CA TYR A 49 -5.43 1.70 0.90
C TYR A 49 -6.54 2.42 0.14
N ASP A 50 -7.67 2.67 0.80
CA ASP A 50 -8.75 3.53 0.27
C ASP A 50 -8.47 5.00 0.60
N PHE A 51 -7.83 5.70 -0.33
CA PHE A 51 -7.31 7.04 -0.12
C PHE A 51 -8.37 8.10 -0.42
N GLU A 52 -8.78 8.83 0.62
CA GLU A 52 -9.68 9.97 0.53
C GLU A 52 -8.90 11.26 0.30
N PHE A 53 -9.33 12.09 -0.64
CA PHE A 53 -8.70 13.35 -0.96
C PHE A 53 -9.69 14.39 -1.48
N LYS A 54 -9.31 15.66 -1.31
CA LYS A 54 -10.08 16.79 -1.84
C LYS A 54 -9.58 17.17 -3.23
N MET A 55 -10.53 17.35 -4.15
CA MET A 55 -10.29 17.94 -5.45
C MET A 55 -10.25 19.47 -5.34
N GLU A 56 -9.63 20.13 -6.32
CA GLU A 56 -9.65 21.60 -6.44
C GLU A 56 -11.08 22.17 -6.51
N SER A 57 -12.03 21.39 -7.02
CA SER A 57 -13.46 21.75 -7.05
C SER A 57 -14.14 21.75 -5.68
N GLY A 58 -13.43 21.38 -4.61
CA GLY A 58 -13.97 21.21 -3.26
C GLY A 58 -14.68 19.87 -3.02
N ALA A 59 -14.82 19.03 -4.05
CA ALA A 59 -15.40 17.69 -3.90
C ALA A 59 -14.41 16.72 -3.24
N THR A 60 -14.90 15.93 -2.28
CA THR A 60 -14.16 14.80 -1.72
C THR A 60 -14.32 13.57 -2.63
N LYS A 61 -13.21 12.88 -2.91
CA LYS A 61 -13.19 11.63 -3.68
C LYS A 61 -12.34 10.59 -2.97
N ASN A 62 -12.61 9.34 -3.30
CA ASN A 62 -11.85 8.18 -2.85
C ASN A 62 -11.20 7.49 -4.06
N LYS A 63 -9.97 6.99 -3.88
CA LYS A 63 -9.24 6.20 -4.87
C LYS A 63 -8.50 5.08 -4.15
N ILE A 64 -8.73 3.84 -4.61
CA ILE A 64 -8.02 2.68 -4.07
C ILE A 64 -6.61 2.66 -4.66
N PHE A 65 -5.60 2.61 -3.79
CA PHE A 65 -4.21 2.41 -4.16
C PHE A 65 -3.73 1.03 -3.73
N LEU A 66 -2.96 0.39 -4.61
CA LEU A 66 -2.10 -0.73 -4.26
C LEU A 66 -0.68 -0.21 -4.09
N ILE A 67 -0.17 -0.28 -2.87
CA ILE A 67 1.21 0.05 -2.52
C ILE A 67 1.98 -1.26 -2.41
N VAL A 68 3.08 -1.36 -3.14
CA VAL A 68 4.05 -2.45 -3.09
C VAL A 68 5.25 -1.92 -2.34
N TRP A 69 5.27 -2.19 -1.04
CA TRP A 69 6.36 -1.80 -0.14
C TRP A 69 7.44 -2.87 -0.16
N CYS A 70 8.66 -2.49 -0.47
CA CYS A 70 9.82 -3.38 -0.36
C CYS A 70 11.07 -2.51 -0.15
N PRO A 71 11.42 -2.22 1.12
CA PRO A 71 12.45 -1.25 1.43
C PRO A 71 13.81 -1.73 0.98
N ASP A 72 14.73 -0.80 0.77
CA ASP A 72 16.05 -1.14 0.25
C ASP A 72 16.91 -1.99 1.19
N ASP A 73 16.63 -1.94 2.49
CA ASP A 73 17.27 -2.78 3.49
C ASP A 73 16.66 -4.20 3.58
N ALA A 74 15.63 -4.51 2.79
CA ALA A 74 15.05 -5.85 2.78
C ALA A 74 16.01 -6.91 2.21
N PRO A 75 16.02 -8.14 2.75
CA PRO A 75 16.84 -9.23 2.22
C PRO A 75 16.60 -9.48 0.73
N ILE A 76 17.67 -9.73 -0.04
CA ILE A 76 17.60 -9.94 -1.50
C ILE A 76 16.56 -11.00 -1.88
N LYS A 77 16.51 -12.12 -1.15
CA LYS A 77 15.54 -13.20 -1.37
C LYS A 77 14.09 -12.69 -1.25
N GLN A 78 13.84 -11.81 -0.27
CA GLN A 78 12.52 -11.22 -0.06
C GLN A 78 12.19 -10.22 -1.17
N LYS A 79 13.12 -9.33 -1.55
CA LYS A 79 12.95 -8.42 -2.70
C LYS A 79 12.55 -9.17 -3.97
N MET A 80 13.24 -10.26 -4.27
CA MET A 80 12.91 -11.12 -5.42
C MET A 80 11.51 -11.73 -5.31
N LEU A 81 11.15 -12.23 -4.12
CA LEU A 81 9.86 -12.87 -3.90
C LEU A 81 8.69 -11.88 -4.08
N TYR A 82 8.80 -10.68 -3.51
CA TYR A 82 7.80 -9.62 -3.65
C TYR A 82 7.72 -9.09 -5.09
N ALA A 83 8.85 -8.96 -5.79
CA ALA A 83 8.86 -8.57 -7.19
C ALA A 83 8.14 -9.63 -8.06
N SER A 84 8.43 -10.91 -7.86
CA SER A 84 7.86 -12.03 -8.64
C SER A 84 6.37 -12.26 -8.38
N SER A 85 5.90 -11.97 -7.17
CA SER A 85 4.50 -12.23 -6.75
C SER A 85 3.57 -11.05 -7.02
N LYS A 86 4.12 -9.85 -7.30
CA LYS A 86 3.37 -8.60 -7.50
C LYS A 86 2.28 -8.75 -8.57
N ASP A 87 2.65 -9.20 -9.76
CA ASP A 87 1.73 -9.20 -10.91
C ASP A 87 0.53 -10.14 -10.70
N ALA A 88 0.74 -11.24 -9.99
CA ALA A 88 -0.33 -12.17 -9.63
C ALA A 88 -1.33 -11.52 -8.66
N LEU A 89 -0.84 -10.76 -7.68
CA LEU A 89 -1.69 -10.04 -6.73
C LEU A 89 -2.44 -8.90 -7.41
N VAL A 90 -1.77 -8.08 -8.21
CA VAL A 90 -2.37 -6.96 -8.97
C VAL A 90 -3.54 -7.45 -9.81
N LYS A 91 -3.34 -8.55 -10.55
CA LYS A 91 -4.39 -9.15 -11.39
C LYS A 91 -5.58 -9.66 -10.57
N LYS A 92 -5.33 -10.23 -9.39
CA LYS A 92 -6.41 -10.73 -8.50
C LYS A 92 -7.22 -9.60 -7.87
N LEU A 93 -6.56 -8.54 -7.43
CA LEU A 93 -7.23 -7.41 -6.78
C LEU A 93 -7.99 -6.54 -7.78
N ASN A 94 -7.62 -6.57 -9.06
CA ASN A 94 -8.25 -5.80 -10.14
C ASN A 94 -8.40 -4.30 -9.80
N ILE A 95 -7.42 -3.77 -9.07
CA ILE A 95 -7.35 -2.36 -8.69
C ILE A 95 -6.93 -1.57 -9.93
N GLY A 96 -7.70 -0.55 -10.28
CA GLY A 96 -7.39 0.31 -11.42
C GLY A 96 -6.12 1.12 -11.21
N GLY A 97 -5.32 1.27 -12.26
CA GLY A 97 -4.08 2.04 -12.24
C GLY A 97 -2.83 1.21 -11.93
N ASN A 98 -1.67 1.87 -12.00
CA ASN A 98 -0.39 1.24 -11.71
C ASN A 98 -0.15 1.21 -10.19
N PRO A 99 0.34 0.10 -9.63
CA PRO A 99 0.74 0.04 -8.23
C PRO A 99 1.79 1.10 -7.91
N VAL A 100 1.69 1.68 -6.71
CA VAL A 100 2.73 2.53 -6.15
C VAL A 100 3.85 1.61 -5.66
N GLN A 101 5.06 1.79 -6.17
CA GLN A 101 6.23 1.11 -5.63
C GLN A 101 6.87 2.01 -4.59
N GLY A 102 7.14 1.46 -3.41
CA GLY A 102 7.83 2.14 -2.32
C GLY A 102 9.02 1.33 -1.86
N THR A 103 10.21 1.92 -2.01
CA THR A 103 11.51 1.41 -1.56
C THR A 103 12.08 2.26 -0.42
N ASP A 104 11.54 3.48 -0.26
CA ASP A 104 11.77 4.40 0.85
C ASP A 104 10.43 5.02 1.28
N PHE A 105 10.32 5.41 2.55
CA PHE A 105 9.13 6.01 3.12
C PHE A 105 8.73 7.30 2.38
N ASP A 106 9.71 8.06 1.90
CA ASP A 106 9.47 9.31 1.15
C ASP A 106 8.70 9.06 -0.16
N GLU A 107 8.80 7.87 -0.76
CA GLU A 107 8.11 7.54 -2.02
C GLU A 107 6.62 7.21 -1.82
N VAL A 108 6.25 6.92 -0.58
CA VAL A 108 4.89 6.53 -0.17
C VAL A 108 4.32 7.50 0.86
N GLU A 109 4.96 8.63 1.12
CA GLU A 109 4.44 9.65 2.02
C GLU A 109 3.08 10.19 1.53
N TYR A 110 2.30 10.77 2.46
CA TYR A 110 0.96 11.29 2.15
C TYR A 110 0.96 12.25 0.96
N GLY A 111 1.95 13.15 0.89
CA GLY A 111 2.10 14.13 -0.19
C GLY A 111 2.28 13.48 -1.57
N GLU A 112 3.07 12.41 -1.66
CA GLU A 112 3.29 11.68 -2.91
C GLU A 112 2.04 10.92 -3.36
N ILE A 113 1.32 10.28 -2.43
CA ILE A 113 0.06 9.63 -2.77
C ILE A 113 -1.01 10.64 -3.18
N LEU A 114 -1.08 11.79 -2.50
CA LEU A 114 -2.01 12.87 -2.86
C LEU A 114 -1.76 13.37 -4.29
N LYS A 115 -0.49 13.61 -4.66
CA LYS A 115 -0.13 13.99 -6.04
C LYS A 115 -0.54 12.94 -7.07
N ARG A 116 -0.49 11.64 -6.73
CA ARG A 116 -0.95 10.55 -7.60
C ARG A 116 -2.47 10.41 -7.62
N ALA A 117 -3.16 10.82 -6.57
CA ALA A 117 -4.61 10.77 -6.46
C ALA A 117 -5.28 11.85 -7.32
N GLN A 118 -4.66 13.03 -7.37
CA GLN A 118 -5.15 14.18 -8.13
C GLN A 118 -4.80 14.15 -9.63
N LYS A 119 -3.99 13.18 -10.07
CA LYS A 119 -3.78 12.83 -11.49
C LYS A 119 -4.88 11.89 -11.99
#